data_AF-A0A954TDR5-F1
#
_entry.id   AF-A0A954TDR5-F1
#
_cell.length_a   1.000
_cell.length_b   1.000
_cell.length_c   1.000
_cell.angle_alpha   90.00
_cell.angle_beta   90.00
_cell.angle_gamma   90.00
#
_symmetry.space_group_name_H-M   'P 1'
#
loop_
_entity.id
_entity.type
_entity.pdbx_description
1 polymer ?
#
loop_
_entity_poly.entity_id
_entity_poly.type
_entity_poly.pdbx_seq_one_letter_code
_entity_poly.pdbx_strand_id
1 'polypeptide(L)'
;SGEDFDAGRREQVLGGLLELVSQADRGTEALQGNNFTFAMDEGVAFERLSLFLRYLSDTVENLGERISQAKGVLQGVGAGANVEQAQKELVVDLLNRLLDALERERNYSSITAPREFHFH
;
A
#
# COMPACT_ATOMS: atom_id res chain seq x y z
N SER A 1 6.71 28.95 -4.53
CA SER A 1 6.01 29.18 -3.25
C SER A 1 5.42 27.86 -2.84
N GLY A 2 6.19 27.03 -2.12
CA GLY A 2 5.70 25.74 -1.65
C GLY A 2 4.66 26.03 -0.58
N GLU A 3 3.46 25.48 -0.72
CA GLU A 3 2.53 25.42 0.40
C GLU A 3 3.31 24.86 1.60
N ASP A 4 3.29 25.59 2.71
CA ASP A 4 3.69 25.04 4.00
C ASP A 4 2.84 23.80 4.21
N PHE A 5 3.40 22.65 3.87
CA PHE A 5 2.70 21.39 3.97
C PHE A 5 2.49 21.18 5.47
N ASP A 6 1.28 21.49 5.93
CA ASP A 6 0.87 21.56 7.32
C ASP A 6 1.43 20.35 8.10
N ALA A 7 2.14 20.63 9.19
CA ALA A 7 2.75 19.61 10.03
C ALA A 7 1.70 18.57 10.49
N GLY A 8 0.47 19.01 10.81
CA GLY A 8 -0.62 18.11 11.19
C GLY A 8 -1.05 17.20 10.04
N ARG A 9 -1.11 17.73 8.82
CA ARG A 9 -1.41 16.92 7.62
C ARG A 9 -0.30 15.90 7.32
N ARG A 10 0.98 16.27 7.52
CA ARG A 10 2.10 15.32 7.33
C ARG A 10 2.01 14.14 8.29
N GLU A 11 1.75 14.43 9.56
CA GLU A 11 1.62 13.40 10.59
C GLU A 11 0.44 12.48 10.32
N GLN A 12 -0.70 13.03 9.90
CA GLN A 12 -1.87 12.23 9.53
C GLN A 12 -1.60 11.30 8.33
N VAL A 13 -0.97 11.83 7.27
CA VAL A 13 -0.63 11.03 6.09
C VAL A 13 0.37 9.93 6.45
N LEU A 14 1.41 10.27 7.23
CA LEU A 14 2.39 9.30 7.67
C LEU A 14 1.77 8.21 8.54
N GLY A 15 0.86 8.57 9.45
CA GLY A 15 0.11 7.63 10.28
C GLY A 15 -0.72 6.66 9.44
N GLY A 16 -1.45 7.17 8.44
CA GLY A 16 -2.26 6.33 7.55
C GLY A 16 -1.42 5.39 6.68
N LEU A 17 -0.27 5.86 6.16
CA LEU A 17 0.66 5.03 5.40
C LEU A 17 1.28 3.94 6.29
N LEU A 18 1.71 4.32 7.50
CA LEU A 18 2.28 3.38 8.45
C LEU A 18 1.27 2.31 8.86
N GLU A 19 0.02 2.70 9.12
CA GLU A 19 -1.05 1.74 9.42
C GLU A 19 -1.22 0.76 8.25
N LEU A 20 -1.42 1.27 7.04
CA LEU A 20 -1.63 0.45 5.85
C LEU A 20 -0.49 -0.57 5.63
N VAL A 21 0.76 -0.12 5.70
CA VAL A 21 1.93 -0.98 5.52
C VAL A 21 2.09 -1.96 6.68
N SER A 22 1.82 -1.54 7.92
CA SER A 22 1.88 -2.43 9.09
C SER A 22 0.85 -3.56 9.04
N GLN A 23 -0.36 -3.27 8.53
CA GLN A 23 -1.39 -4.29 8.32
C GLN A 23 -0.96 -5.29 7.24
N ALA A 24 -0.41 -4.82 6.12
CA ALA A 24 0.09 -5.68 5.05
C ALA A 24 1.30 -6.53 5.49
N ASP A 25 2.19 -5.98 6.32
CA ASP A 25 3.33 -6.69 6.91
C ASP A 25 2.86 -7.86 7.79
N ARG A 26 1.87 -7.63 8.68
CA ARG A 26 1.25 -8.72 9.46
C ARG A 26 0.64 -9.80 8.60
N GLY A 27 -0.01 -9.41 7.49
CA GLY A 27 -0.51 -10.36 6.50
C GLY A 27 0.60 -11.20 5.88
N THR A 28 1.74 -10.58 5.58
CA THR A 28 2.93 -11.27 5.05
C THR A 28 3.46 -12.31 6.06
N GLU A 29 3.61 -11.90 7.32
CA GLU A 29 4.08 -12.78 8.41
C GLU A 29 3.16 -14.00 8.59
N ALA A 30 1.84 -13.78 8.58
CA ALA A 30 0.87 -14.86 8.75
C ALA A 30 0.86 -15.85 7.57
N LEU A 31 1.03 -15.33 6.35
CA LEU A 31 1.09 -16.16 5.14
C LEU A 31 2.37 -17.01 5.11
N GLN A 32 3.51 -16.45 5.54
CA GLN A 32 4.76 -17.18 5.72
C GLN A 32 4.70 -18.21 6.85
N GLY A 33 3.94 -17.92 7.91
CA GLY A 33 3.69 -18.83 9.02
C GLY A 33 2.75 -20.00 8.70
N ASN A 34 2.27 -20.14 7.46
CA ASN A 34 1.26 -21.13 7.03
C ASN A 34 -0.02 -21.08 7.88
N ASN A 35 -0.41 -19.89 8.35
CA ASN A 35 -1.64 -19.73 9.11
C ASN A 35 -2.86 -19.66 8.17
N PHE A 36 -3.41 -20.83 7.83
CA PHE A 36 -4.53 -20.95 6.90
C PHE A 36 -5.85 -20.32 7.41
N THR A 37 -6.00 -20.10 8.72
CA THR A 37 -7.20 -19.44 9.28
C THR A 37 -7.05 -17.93 9.42
N PHE A 38 -5.85 -17.38 9.14
CA PHE A 38 -5.56 -15.96 9.30
C PHE A 38 -6.54 -15.03 8.58
N ALA A 39 -6.99 -15.39 7.37
CA ALA A 39 -7.96 -14.56 6.65
C ALA A 39 -9.29 -14.41 7.40
N MET A 40 -9.66 -15.38 8.25
CA MET A 40 -10.84 -15.33 9.11
C MET A 40 -10.57 -14.56 10.41
N ASP A 41 -9.38 -14.70 10.97
CA ASP A 41 -9.01 -14.10 12.27
C ASP A 41 -8.56 -12.63 12.14
N GLU A 42 -7.97 -12.26 11.00
CA GLU A 42 -7.35 -10.96 10.75
C GLU A 42 -7.72 -10.40 9.36
N GLY A 43 -9.02 -10.29 9.09
CA GLY A 43 -9.55 -9.84 7.79
C GLY A 43 -8.95 -8.52 7.27
N VAL A 44 -8.72 -7.54 8.15
CA VAL A 44 -8.12 -6.25 7.74
C VAL A 44 -6.69 -6.42 7.24
N ALA A 45 -5.86 -7.20 7.94
CA ALA A 45 -4.47 -7.43 7.54
C ALA A 45 -4.41 -8.25 6.24
N PHE A 46 -5.33 -9.21 6.08
CA PHE A 46 -5.50 -9.95 4.83
C PHE A 46 -5.90 -9.04 3.66
N GLU A 47 -6.87 -8.14 3.83
CA GLU A 47 -7.29 -7.18 2.80
C GLU A 47 -6.13 -6.26 2.40
N ARG A 48 -5.39 -5.74 3.39
CA ARG A 48 -4.26 -4.85 3.12
C ARG A 48 -3.16 -5.60 2.39
N LEU A 49 -2.79 -6.81 2.80
CA LEU A 49 -1.84 -7.64 2.05
C LEU A 49 -2.36 -7.94 0.63
N SER A 50 -3.63 -8.29 0.48
CA SER A 50 -4.23 -8.62 -0.82
C SER A 50 -4.15 -7.47 -1.80
N LEU A 51 -4.24 -6.23 -1.32
CA LEU A 51 -4.03 -5.03 -2.12
C LEU A 51 -2.62 -5.03 -2.74
N PHE A 52 -1.58 -5.21 -1.91
CA PHE A 52 -0.20 -5.24 -2.39
C PHE A 52 0.04 -6.41 -3.34
N LEU A 53 -0.44 -7.60 -3.00
CA LEU A 53 -0.31 -8.78 -3.86
C LEU A 53 -0.95 -8.54 -5.23
N ARG A 54 -2.21 -8.09 -5.26
CA ARG A 54 -2.97 -7.88 -6.50
C ARG A 54 -2.28 -6.93 -7.47
N TYR A 55 -1.67 -5.86 -6.98
CA TYR A 55 -1.14 -4.81 -7.85
C TYR A 55 0.36 -4.89 -8.08
N LEU A 56 1.11 -5.51 -7.15
CA LEU A 56 2.57 -5.43 -7.14
C LEU A 56 3.27 -6.78 -7.27
N SER A 57 2.59 -7.93 -7.11
CA SER A 57 3.25 -9.25 -7.15
C SER A 57 4.08 -9.49 -8.41
N ASP A 58 3.62 -8.95 -9.53
CA ASP A 58 4.24 -9.19 -10.84
C ASP A 58 5.35 -8.18 -11.17
N THR A 59 5.47 -7.11 -10.38
CA THR A 59 6.39 -5.99 -10.66
C THR A 59 7.39 -5.72 -9.55
N VAL A 60 7.20 -6.33 -8.39
CA VAL A 60 8.03 -6.16 -7.20
C VAL A 60 8.43 -7.54 -6.68
N GLU A 61 9.70 -7.88 -6.89
CA GLU A 61 10.30 -9.08 -6.30
C GLU A 61 10.40 -8.95 -4.77
N ASN A 62 10.26 -10.09 -4.07
CA ASN A 62 10.33 -10.17 -2.62
C ASN A 62 9.38 -9.17 -1.92
N LEU A 63 8.16 -9.03 -2.45
CA LEU A 63 7.18 -8.04 -2.01
C LEU A 63 6.97 -8.02 -0.48
N GLY A 64 6.93 -9.19 0.18
CA GLY A 64 6.84 -9.27 1.63
C GLY A 64 7.99 -8.58 2.36
N GLU A 65 9.23 -8.79 1.91
CA GLU A 65 10.41 -8.11 2.46
C GLU A 65 10.35 -6.59 2.19
N ARG A 66 9.89 -6.19 1.00
CA ARG A 66 9.71 -4.77 0.65
C ARG A 66 8.67 -4.07 1.53
N ILE A 67 7.57 -4.74 1.85
CA ILE A 67 6.55 -4.24 2.78
C ILE A 67 7.15 -4.08 4.19
N SER A 68 7.90 -5.06 4.66
CA SER A 68 8.56 -5.01 5.98
C SER A 68 9.62 -3.89 6.07
N GLN A 69 10.43 -3.73 5.02
CA GLN A 69 11.38 -2.62 4.91
C GLN A 69 10.66 -1.27 4.91
N ALA A 70 9.54 -1.15 4.19
CA ALA A 70 8.75 0.08 4.15
C ALA A 70 8.16 0.44 5.52
N LYS A 71 7.66 -0.54 6.28
CA LYS A 71 7.23 -0.35 7.67
C LYS A 71 8.35 0.23 8.52
N GLY A 72 9.54 -0.37 8.49
CA GLY A 72 10.68 0.09 9.27
C GLY A 72 11.10 1.53 8.94
N VAL A 73 11.11 1.88 7.65
CA VAL A 73 11.41 3.25 7.20
C VAL A 73 10.35 4.25 7.67
N LEU A 74 9.05 3.92 7.51
CA LEU A 74 7.96 4.80 7.93
C LEU A 74 7.94 5.01 9.45
N GLN A 75 8.23 3.95 10.24
CA GLN A 75 8.40 4.05 11.69
C GLN A 75 9.58 4.96 12.06
N GLY A 76 10.72 4.79 11.38
CA GLY A 76 11.89 5.65 11.59
C GLY A 76 11.61 7.11 11.29
N VAL A 77 10.93 7.41 10.17
CA VAL A 77 10.51 8.77 9.82
C VAL A 77 9.55 9.34 10.88
N GLY A 78 8.57 8.57 11.33
CA GLY A 78 7.62 8.99 12.37
C GLY A 78 8.25 9.24 13.73
N ALA A 79 9.32 8.51 14.06
CA ALA A 79 10.10 8.70 15.28
C ALA A 79 11.13 9.84 15.18
N GLY A 80 11.23 10.52 14.03
CA GLY A 80 12.25 11.56 13.80
C GLY A 80 13.67 11.01 13.63
N ALA A 81 13.82 9.72 13.32
CA ALA A 81 15.12 9.11 13.07
C ALA A 81 15.73 9.61 11.76
N ASN A 82 17.07 9.64 11.71
CA ASN A 82 17.79 9.96 10.48
C ASN A 82 17.81 8.76 9.54
N VAL A 83 16.72 8.56 8.80
CA VAL A 83 16.61 7.52 7.77
C VAL A 83 17.33 7.97 6.49
N GLU A 84 18.12 7.07 5.91
CA GLU A 84 18.89 7.33 4.69
C GLU A 84 17.96 7.68 3.51
N GLN A 85 18.40 8.60 2.66
CA GLN A 85 17.61 9.07 1.52
C GLN A 85 17.27 7.92 0.54
N ALA A 86 18.23 7.03 0.28
CA ALA A 86 18.02 5.86 -0.57
C ALA A 86 16.90 4.94 -0.04
N GLN A 87 16.80 4.78 1.29
CA GLN A 87 15.75 3.98 1.91
C GLN A 87 14.37 4.65 1.78
N LYS A 88 14.31 5.98 1.90
CA LYS A 88 13.07 6.74 1.65
C LYS A 88 12.62 6.61 0.20
N GLU A 89 13.55 6.67 -0.75
CA GLU A 89 13.26 6.53 -2.18
C GLU A 89 12.67 5.17 -2.53
N LEU A 90 13.15 4.09 -1.90
CA LEU A 90 12.57 2.75 -2.06
C LEU A 90 11.11 2.69 -1.60
N VAL A 91 10.78 3.34 -0.47
CA VAL A 91 9.40 3.40 0.02
C VAL A 91 8.53 4.25 -0.90
N VAL A 92 9.04 5.38 -1.37
CA VAL A 92 8.34 6.24 -2.33
C VAL A 92 8.05 5.48 -3.63
N ASP A 93 9.00 4.73 -4.18
CA ASP A 93 8.79 3.90 -5.38
C ASP A 93 7.70 2.85 -5.14
N LEU A 94 7.74 2.12 -4.01
CA LEU A 94 6.74 1.12 -3.68
C LEU A 94 5.33 1.72 -3.59
N LEU A 95 5.18 2.85 -2.89
CA LEU A 95 3.89 3.53 -2.72
C LEU A 95 3.37 4.15 -4.02
N ASN A 96 4.26 4.70 -4.85
CA ASN A 96 3.88 5.25 -6.16
C ASN A 96 3.40 4.14 -7.10
N ARG A 97 4.08 2.98 -7.14
CA ARG A 97 3.61 1.84 -7.94
C ARG A 97 2.22 1.37 -7.52
N LEU A 98 1.96 1.33 -6.21
CA LEU A 98 0.64 0.98 -5.68
C LEU A 98 -0.40 2.01 -6.11
N LEU A 99 -0.10 3.29 -5.95
CA LEU A 99 -0.99 4.38 -6.35
C LEU A 99 -1.29 4.34 -7.86
N ASP A 100 -0.27 4.21 -8.70
CA ASP A 100 -0.39 4.12 -10.15
C ASP A 100 -1.25 2.92 -10.59
N ALA A 101 -1.13 1.79 -9.89
CA ALA A 101 -1.96 0.62 -10.16
C ALA A 101 -3.44 0.86 -9.80
N LEU A 102 -3.70 1.48 -8.64
CA LEU A 102 -5.05 1.86 -8.21
C LEU A 102 -5.68 2.90 -9.12
N GLU A 103 -4.91 3.90 -9.57
CA GLU A 103 -5.39 4.92 -10.50
C GLU A 103 -5.73 4.31 -11.86
N ARG A 104 -4.87 3.43 -12.39
CA ARG A 104 -5.17 2.68 -13.62
C ARG A 104 -6.48 1.93 -13.47
N GLU A 105 -6.64 1.14 -12.42
CA GLU A 105 -7.88 0.38 -12.22
C GLU A 105 -9.11 1.28 -12.09
N ARG A 106 -9.03 2.39 -11.35
CA ARG A 106 -10.12 3.37 -11.25
C ARG A 106 -10.52 3.89 -12.63
N ASN A 107 -9.54 4.22 -13.46
CA ASN A 107 -9.76 4.77 -14.79
C ASN A 107 -10.34 3.73 -15.77
N TYR A 108 -9.98 2.45 -15.64
CA TYR A 108 -10.54 1.37 -16.46
C TYR A 108 -11.92 0.90 -15.99
N SER A 109 -12.18 0.91 -14.68
CA SER A 109 -13.47 0.51 -14.08
C SER A 109 -14.59 1.53 -14.37
N SER A 110 -14.23 2.78 -14.66
CA SER A 110 -15.14 3.87 -15.02
C SER A 110 -15.70 3.78 -16.45
N ILE A 111 -15.24 2.85 -17.31
CA ILE A 111 -15.68 2.76 -18.71
C ILE A 111 -16.76 1.67 -18.88
N THR A 112 -17.79 1.66 -18.05
CA THR A 112 -18.99 0.85 -18.34
C THR A 112 -20.29 1.59 -17.99
N ALA A 113 -20.94 2.18 -19.01
CA ALA A 113 -22.36 2.00 -19.39
C ALA A 113 -22.82 3.08 -20.41
N PRO A 114 -23.86 2.85 -21.27
CA PRO A 114 -24.64 1.63 -21.50
C PRO A 114 -24.59 1.13 -22.97
N ARG A 115 -24.84 -0.17 -23.19
CA ARG A 115 -25.31 -0.64 -24.50
C ARG A 115 -26.75 -0.16 -24.68
N GLU A 116 -26.98 0.79 -25.57
CA GLU A 116 -28.32 1.09 -26.06
C GLU A 116 -28.85 -0.15 -26.80
N PHE A 117 -29.76 -0.89 -26.18
CA PHE A 117 -30.60 -1.83 -26.89
C PHE A 117 -31.75 -1.07 -27.53
N HIS A 118 -31.64 -0.78 -28.83
CA HIS A 118 -32.76 -0.36 -29.65
C HIS A 118 -33.59 -1.60 -29.98
N PHE A 119 -34.79 -1.71 -29.42
CA PHE A 119 -35.81 -2.64 -29.92
C PHE A 119 -36.62 -1.90 -31.00
N HIS A 120 -36.53 -2.40 -32.23
CA HIS A 120 -37.37 -1.99 -33.37
C HIS A 120 -38.70 -2.74 -33.37
#